data_AF-A0A3G5U6I5-F1
#
_entry.id   AF-A0A3G5U6I5-F1
#
_cell.length_a   1.000
_cell.length_b   1.000
_cell.length_c   1.000
_cell.angle_alpha   90.00
_cell.angle_beta   90.00
_cell.angle_gamma   90.00
#
_symmetry.space_group_name_H-M   'P 1'
#
loop_
_entity.id
_entity.type
_entity.pdbx_description
1 polymer ?
#
loop_
_entity_poly.entity_id
_entity_poly.type
_entity_poly.pdbx_seq_one_letter_code
_entity_poly.pdbx_strand_id
1 'polypeptide(L)'
;MKYYNGGFMIISYEKELIYQTCIIEGLSSIILTISNSVRPTFPDYWFFPWANTNENESITKLINSRLRISKEEHEQARCFLDTLIEEKRFSWPNVFRDLEDARFFKKNYLKGIEDLEIVSLNLSEEYRADFLLNEREENDFDCSIYHFMEDALPFCINNDEMLGFDICGYSNNNFYSFIHNKLQTDFRKYGKNLNELSLIANYEDAQYVIHLIDNQKIEAEEILWYPWLILRCS
;
A
#
# COMPACT_ATOMS: atom_id res chain seq x y z
N MET A 1 -15.53 12.32 10.90
CA MET A 1 -14.42 12.83 10.08
C MET A 1 -14.59 12.32 8.67
N LYS A 2 -14.32 13.16 7.65
CA LYS A 2 -14.41 12.76 6.25
C LYS A 2 -13.10 12.16 5.78
N TYR A 3 -13.21 11.13 4.96
CA TYR A 3 -12.10 10.47 4.31
C TYR A 3 -12.32 10.38 2.82
N TYR A 4 -11.23 10.17 2.10
CA TYR A 4 -11.18 10.11 0.65
C TYR A 4 -10.39 8.88 0.25
N ASN A 5 -10.96 8.11 -0.66
CA ASN A 5 -10.37 6.87 -1.13
C ASN A 5 -9.41 7.14 -2.29
N GLY A 6 -8.17 6.70 -2.16
CA GLY A 6 -7.15 6.74 -3.21
C GLY A 6 -7.05 5.44 -4.00
N GLY A 7 -8.02 4.53 -3.87
CA GLY A 7 -8.04 3.24 -4.53
C GLY A 7 -7.87 2.05 -3.58
N PHE A 8 -7.54 0.91 -4.17
CA PHE A 8 -7.54 -0.41 -3.55
C PHE A 8 -6.27 -1.18 -3.89
N MET A 9 -5.74 -1.90 -2.90
CA MET A 9 -4.56 -2.75 -3.05
C MET A 9 -4.88 -4.18 -2.64
N ILE A 10 -4.26 -5.15 -3.32
CA ILE A 10 -4.25 -6.54 -2.87
C ILE A 10 -2.93 -6.79 -2.14
N ILE A 11 -3.02 -7.19 -0.88
CA ILE A 11 -1.89 -7.44 0.01
C ILE A 11 -1.91 -8.87 0.53
N SER A 12 -0.74 -9.47 0.76
CA SER A 12 -0.62 -10.78 1.42
C SER A 12 -0.38 -10.59 2.92
N TYR A 13 -0.78 -11.57 3.73
CA TYR A 13 -0.37 -11.69 5.14
C TYR A 13 0.82 -12.64 5.35
N GLU A 14 1.23 -13.40 4.33
CA GLU A 14 2.24 -14.46 4.41
C GLU A 14 3.64 -13.97 4.78
N LYS A 15 4.08 -14.21 6.02
CA LYS A 15 5.36 -13.71 6.56
C LYS A 15 6.59 -14.07 5.70
N GLU A 16 6.54 -15.17 4.96
CA GLU A 16 7.62 -15.60 4.05
C GLU A 16 7.84 -14.69 2.84
N LEU A 17 6.87 -13.83 2.52
CA LEU A 17 6.99 -12.82 1.46
C LEU A 17 7.59 -11.50 1.95
N ILE A 18 7.89 -11.37 3.25
CA ILE A 18 8.59 -10.20 3.78
C ILE A 18 10.07 -10.26 3.38
N TYR A 19 10.60 -9.18 2.82
CA TYR A 19 12.01 -9.12 2.44
C TYR A 19 12.92 -9.27 3.65
N GLN A 20 14.03 -10.00 3.48
CA GLN A 20 14.98 -10.28 4.56
C GLN A 20 15.68 -9.02 5.10
N THR A 21 15.66 -7.93 4.34
CA THR A 21 16.23 -6.63 4.72
C THR A 21 15.34 -5.86 5.70
N CYS A 22 14.09 -6.25 5.90
CA CYS A 22 13.15 -5.55 6.77
C CYS A 22 13.41 -5.80 8.26
N ILE A 23 13.32 -4.74 9.07
CA ILE A 23 13.52 -4.80 10.52
C ILE A 23 12.17 -5.03 11.21
N ILE A 24 11.78 -6.30 11.33
CA ILE A 24 10.48 -6.69 11.90
C ILE A 24 10.45 -6.80 13.44
N GLU A 25 11.55 -6.47 14.11
CA GLU A 25 11.62 -6.51 15.57
C GLU A 25 10.66 -5.53 16.23
N GLY A 26 9.82 -6.04 17.13
CA GLY A 26 8.81 -5.26 17.85
C GLY A 26 7.54 -4.97 17.05
N LEU A 27 7.35 -5.62 15.90
CA LEU A 27 6.08 -5.71 15.21
C LEU A 27 5.28 -6.94 15.69
N SER A 28 3.99 -6.96 15.37
CA SER A 28 3.11 -8.09 15.64
C SER A 28 3.43 -9.28 14.72
N SER A 29 2.83 -10.45 14.99
CA SER A 29 3.00 -11.62 14.13
C SER A 29 2.42 -11.41 12.73
N ILE A 30 1.42 -10.53 12.62
CA ILE A 30 0.84 -10.09 11.36
C ILE A 30 1.34 -8.66 11.10
N ILE A 31 1.86 -8.46 9.90
CA ILE A 31 2.37 -7.17 9.43
C ILE A 31 1.55 -6.79 8.21
N LEU A 32 0.62 -5.87 8.39
CA LEU A 32 -0.10 -5.21 7.32
C LEU A 32 0.66 -3.94 6.96
N THR A 33 1.04 -3.79 5.70
CA THR A 33 1.52 -2.52 5.18
C THR A 33 1.20 -2.39 3.70
N ILE A 34 0.99 -1.16 3.25
CA ILE A 34 0.75 -0.80 1.85
C ILE A 34 2.05 -0.59 1.07
N SER A 35 3.18 -0.64 1.76
CA SER A 35 4.50 -0.45 1.17
C SER A 35 5.04 -1.73 0.54
N ASN A 36 5.25 -1.67 -0.77
CA ASN A 36 5.82 -2.78 -1.55
C ASN A 36 7.31 -3.01 -1.28
N SER A 37 7.98 -2.13 -0.53
CA SER A 37 9.38 -2.33 -0.11
C SER A 37 9.52 -3.27 1.09
N VAL A 38 8.41 -3.58 1.78
CA VAL A 38 8.38 -4.57 2.88
C VAL A 38 8.02 -5.96 2.38
N ARG A 39 7.10 -6.02 1.42
CA ARG A 39 6.66 -7.26 0.77
C ARG A 39 6.09 -6.94 -0.61
N PRO A 40 6.12 -7.86 -1.58
CA PRO A 40 5.45 -7.65 -2.85
C PRO A 40 3.96 -7.37 -2.67
N THR A 41 3.46 -6.43 -3.47
CA THR A 41 2.03 -6.22 -3.63
C THR A 41 1.51 -7.02 -4.82
N PHE A 42 0.19 -7.03 -5.04
CA PHE A 42 -0.42 -7.79 -6.10
C PHE A 42 -1.36 -6.92 -6.96
N PRO A 43 -1.08 -6.72 -8.26
CA PRO A 43 0.19 -7.01 -8.91
C PRO A 43 1.32 -6.10 -8.39
N ASP A 44 2.54 -6.35 -8.85
CA ASP A 44 3.71 -5.49 -8.62
C ASP A 44 4.70 -5.71 -9.77
N TYR A 45 5.93 -5.22 -9.66
CA TYR A 45 6.91 -5.13 -10.75
C TYR A 45 7.21 -6.48 -11.40
N TRP A 46 7.09 -7.56 -10.63
CA TRP A 46 7.28 -8.93 -11.08
C TRP A 46 6.27 -9.36 -12.15
N PHE A 47 5.09 -8.72 -12.22
CA PHE A 47 4.03 -9.03 -13.20
C PHE A 47 4.32 -8.45 -14.59
N PHE A 48 5.14 -7.38 -14.64
CA PHE A 48 5.36 -6.58 -15.84
C PHE A 48 6.73 -6.88 -16.45
N PRO A 49 6.82 -7.46 -17.67
CA PRO A 49 8.11 -7.85 -18.26
C PRO A 49 9.09 -6.68 -18.47
N TRP A 50 8.57 -5.46 -18.66
CA TRP A 50 9.38 -4.26 -18.82
C TRP A 50 9.95 -3.74 -17.48
N ALA A 51 9.37 -4.10 -16.35
CA ALA A 51 9.84 -3.75 -15.01
C ALA A 51 10.66 -4.88 -14.36
N ASN A 52 10.34 -6.13 -14.71
CA ASN A 52 11.00 -7.34 -14.18
C ASN A 52 12.37 -7.57 -14.84
N THR A 53 13.29 -6.63 -14.63
CA THR A 53 14.67 -6.68 -15.12
C THR A 53 15.54 -7.70 -14.38
N ASN A 54 15.06 -8.19 -13.22
CA ASN A 54 15.72 -9.19 -12.39
C ASN A 54 14.81 -10.40 -12.15
N GLU A 55 14.57 -11.19 -13.21
CA GLU A 55 13.90 -12.52 -13.14
C GLU A 55 14.52 -13.48 -12.09
N ASN A 56 15.67 -13.12 -11.52
CA ASN A 56 16.41 -13.87 -10.52
C ASN A 56 16.08 -13.55 -9.06
N GLU A 57 15.19 -12.60 -8.77
CA GLU A 57 14.77 -12.36 -7.39
C GLU A 57 13.99 -13.56 -6.84
N SER A 58 14.46 -14.10 -5.71
CA SER A 58 13.92 -15.34 -5.12
C SER A 58 12.43 -15.28 -4.82
N ILE A 59 11.94 -14.10 -4.42
CA ILE A 59 10.52 -13.85 -4.12
C ILE A 59 9.67 -13.81 -5.40
N THR A 60 10.16 -13.19 -6.47
CA THR A 60 9.49 -13.21 -7.79
C THR A 60 9.32 -14.65 -8.30
N LYS A 61 10.37 -15.48 -8.19
CA LYS A 61 10.29 -16.90 -8.55
C LYS A 61 9.27 -17.65 -7.68
N LEU A 62 9.26 -17.37 -6.38
CA LEU A 62 8.33 -17.97 -5.44
C LEU A 62 6.87 -17.63 -5.82
N ILE A 63 6.55 -16.35 -6.01
CA ILE A 63 5.22 -15.88 -6.40
C ILE A 63 4.81 -16.53 -7.71
N ASN A 64 5.63 -16.45 -8.76
CA ASN A 64 5.32 -17.03 -10.06
C ASN A 64 5.08 -18.55 -10.00
N SER A 65 5.82 -19.26 -9.14
CA SER A 65 5.60 -20.70 -8.92
C SER A 65 4.27 -21.00 -8.21
N ARG A 66 3.71 -20.03 -7.48
CA ARG A 66 2.49 -20.17 -6.68
C ARG A 66 1.23 -19.70 -7.38
N LEU A 67 1.28 -18.81 -8.38
CA LEU A 67 0.07 -18.25 -9.00
C LEU A 67 -0.90 -19.32 -9.52
N ARG A 68 -0.39 -20.51 -9.90
CA ARG A 68 -1.17 -21.62 -10.47
C ARG A 68 -1.99 -21.19 -11.70
N ILE A 69 -1.43 -20.29 -12.51
CA ILE A 69 -2.01 -19.82 -13.77
C ILE A 69 -1.21 -20.32 -14.97
N SER A 70 -1.86 -20.53 -16.11
CA SER A 70 -1.20 -20.85 -17.36
C SER A 70 -0.49 -19.62 -17.96
N LYS A 71 0.35 -19.84 -18.97
CA LYS A 71 0.99 -18.74 -19.70
C LYS A 71 -0.05 -17.83 -20.38
N GLU A 72 -1.12 -18.42 -20.89
CA GLU A 72 -2.24 -17.70 -21.52
C GLU A 72 -3.00 -16.86 -20.49
N GLU A 73 -3.26 -17.41 -19.30
CA GLU A 73 -3.88 -16.65 -18.19
C GLU A 73 -2.99 -15.50 -17.71
N HIS A 74 -1.67 -15.70 -17.67
CA HIS A 74 -0.72 -14.63 -17.36
C HIS A 74 -0.74 -13.53 -18.43
N GLU A 75 -0.85 -13.87 -19.71
CA GLU A 75 -0.97 -12.86 -20.77
C GLU A 75 -2.31 -12.12 -20.70
N GLN A 76 -3.41 -12.81 -20.41
CA GLN A 76 -4.72 -12.19 -20.19
C GLN A 76 -4.70 -11.19 -19.03
N ALA A 77 -4.04 -11.56 -17.94
CA ALA A 77 -3.85 -10.68 -16.79
C ALA A 77 -3.05 -9.41 -17.15
N ARG A 78 -2.03 -9.56 -17.99
CA ARG A 78 -1.26 -8.41 -18.50
C ARG A 78 -2.11 -7.50 -19.36
N CYS A 79 -2.80 -8.04 -20.37
CA CYS A 79 -3.69 -7.25 -21.21
C CYS A 79 -4.78 -6.54 -20.40
N PHE A 80 -5.28 -7.18 -19.35
CA PHE A 80 -6.23 -6.57 -18.42
C PHE A 80 -5.62 -5.35 -17.69
N LEU A 81 -4.43 -5.48 -17.11
CA LEU A 81 -3.75 -4.37 -16.44
C LEU A 81 -3.39 -3.24 -17.41
N ASP A 82 -2.88 -3.57 -18.61
CA ASP A 82 -2.55 -2.60 -19.64
C ASP A 82 -3.80 -1.78 -20.03
N THR A 83 -4.96 -2.44 -20.18
CA THR A 83 -6.24 -1.77 -20.45
C THR A 83 -6.63 -0.84 -19.31
N LEU A 84 -6.50 -1.27 -18.05
CA LEU A 84 -6.82 -0.42 -16.90
C LEU A 84 -5.88 0.79 -16.80
N ILE A 85 -4.61 0.65 -17.17
CA ILE A 85 -3.65 1.76 -17.22
C ILE A 85 -4.08 2.76 -18.29
N GLU A 86 -4.38 2.30 -19.51
CA GLU A 86 -4.86 3.13 -20.62
C GLU A 86 -6.17 3.87 -20.25
N GLU A 87 -7.06 3.21 -19.51
CA GLU A 87 -8.31 3.80 -19.00
C GLU A 87 -8.13 4.69 -17.75
N LYS A 88 -6.90 4.83 -17.22
CA LYS A 88 -6.61 5.54 -15.96
C LYS A 88 -7.39 5.01 -14.75
N ARG A 89 -7.53 3.69 -14.68
CA ARG A 89 -8.19 2.92 -13.62
C ARG A 89 -7.22 2.04 -12.83
N PHE A 90 -5.93 2.13 -13.13
CA PHE A 90 -4.88 1.46 -12.39
C PHE A 90 -3.62 2.34 -12.29
N SER A 91 -3.25 2.71 -11.06
CA SER A 91 -2.01 3.40 -10.76
C SER A 91 -0.93 2.36 -10.52
N TRP A 92 0.06 2.34 -11.41
CA TRP A 92 1.26 1.53 -11.24
C TRP A 92 1.98 2.02 -9.95
N PRO A 93 2.36 1.15 -8.99
CA PRO A 93 2.50 -0.27 -9.23
C PRO A 93 1.32 -1.21 -9.01
N ASN A 94 0.35 -0.81 -8.19
CA ASN A 94 -0.41 -1.81 -7.45
C ASN A 94 -1.76 -1.31 -6.95
N VAL A 95 -2.20 -0.12 -7.39
CA VAL A 95 -3.42 0.49 -6.90
C VAL A 95 -4.49 0.49 -7.97
N PHE A 96 -5.55 -0.26 -7.72
CA PHE A 96 -6.76 -0.25 -8.53
C PHE A 96 -7.62 0.94 -8.13
N ARG A 97 -8.18 1.64 -9.11
CA ARG A 97 -9.16 2.70 -8.84
C ARG A 97 -10.45 2.13 -8.26
N ASP A 98 -10.92 1.00 -8.81
CA ASP A 98 -12.19 0.38 -8.49
C ASP A 98 -11.99 -0.96 -7.74
N LEU A 99 -12.83 -1.22 -6.74
CA LEU A 99 -12.79 -2.45 -5.94
C LEU A 99 -13.09 -3.69 -6.80
N GLU A 100 -13.99 -3.57 -7.75
CA GLU A 100 -14.40 -4.63 -8.67
C GLU A 100 -13.22 -5.13 -9.51
N ASP A 101 -12.35 -4.24 -9.96
CA ASP A 101 -11.16 -4.61 -10.74
C ASP A 101 -10.14 -5.35 -9.87
N ALA A 102 -9.91 -4.90 -8.63
CA ALA A 102 -9.07 -5.60 -7.67
C ALA A 102 -9.61 -7.00 -7.35
N ARG A 103 -10.92 -7.13 -7.13
CA ARG A 103 -11.58 -8.43 -6.92
C ARG A 103 -11.47 -9.33 -8.14
N PHE A 104 -11.66 -8.78 -9.34
CA PHE A 104 -11.53 -9.51 -10.58
C PHE A 104 -10.09 -10.02 -10.75
N PHE A 105 -9.10 -9.16 -10.54
CA PHE A 105 -7.69 -9.52 -10.66
C PHE A 105 -7.31 -10.63 -9.67
N LYS A 106 -7.63 -10.44 -8.38
CA LYS A 106 -7.38 -11.44 -7.33
C LYS A 106 -8.00 -12.80 -7.67
N LYS A 107 -9.28 -12.82 -8.05
CA LYS A 107 -10.01 -14.07 -8.33
C LYS A 107 -9.48 -14.82 -9.56
N ASN A 108 -9.13 -14.09 -10.61
CA ASN A 108 -8.78 -14.71 -11.90
C ASN A 108 -7.28 -14.99 -12.05
N TYR A 109 -6.41 -14.22 -11.40
CA TYR A 109 -4.98 -14.25 -11.69
C TYR A 109 -4.08 -14.56 -10.49
N LEU A 110 -4.61 -14.55 -9.26
CA LEU A 110 -3.86 -14.88 -8.04
C LEU A 110 -4.32 -16.20 -7.40
N LYS A 111 -4.79 -17.15 -8.22
CA LYS A 111 -5.52 -18.36 -7.79
C LYS A 111 -4.79 -19.25 -6.79
N GLY A 112 -3.46 -19.31 -6.86
CA GLY A 112 -2.66 -20.17 -5.98
C GLY A 112 -1.92 -19.44 -4.87
N ILE A 113 -2.19 -18.14 -4.67
CA ILE A 113 -1.67 -17.39 -3.53
C ILE A 113 -2.78 -17.31 -2.47
N GLU A 114 -2.47 -17.81 -1.29
CA GLU A 114 -3.38 -17.85 -0.14
C GLU A 114 -3.24 -16.56 0.69
N ASP A 115 -4.15 -16.33 1.64
CA ASP A 115 -4.07 -15.21 2.60
C ASP A 115 -3.89 -13.81 2.00
N LEU A 116 -4.49 -13.58 0.83
CA LEU A 116 -4.61 -12.26 0.22
C LEU A 116 -5.82 -11.50 0.76
N GLU A 117 -5.68 -10.22 1.02
CA GLU A 117 -6.76 -9.29 1.38
C GLU A 117 -6.78 -8.09 0.42
N ILE A 118 -7.98 -7.58 0.12
CA ILE A 118 -8.13 -6.30 -0.55
C ILE A 118 -8.37 -5.24 0.52
N VAL A 119 -7.56 -4.21 0.51
CA VAL A 119 -7.67 -3.07 1.41
C VAL A 119 -7.90 -1.80 0.61
N SER A 120 -8.59 -0.84 1.20
CA SER A 120 -8.73 0.50 0.65
C SER A 120 -7.74 1.47 1.29
N LEU A 121 -7.20 2.37 0.48
CA LEU A 121 -6.23 3.38 0.90
C LEU A 121 -6.95 4.70 1.09
N ASN A 122 -6.88 5.31 2.27
CA ASN A 122 -7.66 6.51 2.53
C ASN A 122 -6.86 7.55 3.31
N LEU A 123 -7.10 8.81 2.97
CA LEU A 123 -6.61 9.96 3.73
C LEU A 123 -7.78 10.77 4.27
N SER A 124 -7.58 11.35 5.44
CA SER A 124 -8.50 12.37 5.98
C SER A 124 -8.53 13.60 5.08
N GLU A 125 -9.54 14.46 5.26
CA GLU A 125 -9.65 15.72 4.50
C GLU A 125 -8.39 16.60 4.58
N GLU A 126 -7.76 16.72 5.76
CA GLU A 126 -6.54 17.52 5.92
C GLU A 126 -5.34 16.91 5.19
N TYR A 127 -5.09 15.61 5.39
CA TYR A 127 -3.94 14.92 4.78
C TYR A 127 -4.11 14.74 3.27
N ARG A 128 -5.34 14.61 2.77
CA ARG A 128 -5.58 14.65 1.32
C ARG A 128 -5.24 16.02 0.75
N ALA A 129 -5.65 17.10 1.40
CA ALA A 129 -5.38 18.45 0.90
C ALA A 129 -3.87 18.73 0.83
N ASP A 130 -3.13 18.31 1.86
CA ASP A 130 -1.68 18.38 1.89
C ASP A 130 -1.04 17.49 0.81
N PHE A 131 -1.46 16.23 0.70
CA PHE A 131 -0.99 15.30 -0.34
C PHE A 131 -1.17 15.86 -1.75
N LEU A 132 -2.36 16.38 -2.09
CA LEU A 132 -2.64 16.97 -3.40
C LEU A 132 -1.85 18.26 -3.64
N LEU A 133 -1.50 19.01 -2.60
CA LEU A 133 -0.69 20.22 -2.76
C LEU A 133 0.74 19.86 -3.15
N ASN A 134 1.33 18.88 -2.47
CA ASN A 134 2.73 18.51 -2.65
C ASN A 134 2.95 17.66 -3.92
N GLU A 135 2.09 16.66 -4.17
CA GLU A 135 2.24 15.77 -5.32
C GLU A 135 1.90 16.43 -6.66
N ARG A 136 1.21 17.58 -6.67
CA ARG A 136 0.86 18.29 -7.91
C ARG A 136 2.09 18.73 -8.70
N GLU A 137 3.18 19.08 -8.00
CA GLU A 137 4.41 19.57 -8.63
C GLU A 137 5.40 18.44 -8.96
N GLU A 138 5.29 17.29 -8.26
CA GLU A 138 6.24 16.17 -8.38
C GLU A 138 5.71 14.99 -9.22
N ASN A 139 4.39 14.95 -9.49
CA ASN A 139 3.79 13.82 -10.18
C ASN A 139 3.94 13.92 -11.72
N ASP A 140 5.04 13.36 -12.22
CA ASP A 140 5.29 13.20 -13.66
C ASP A 140 4.64 11.93 -14.27
N PHE A 141 3.81 11.21 -13.51
CA PHE A 141 3.21 9.94 -13.96
C PHE A 141 1.82 10.15 -14.59
N ASP A 142 1.63 9.57 -15.79
CA ASP A 142 0.36 9.61 -16.54
C ASP A 142 -0.82 8.97 -15.77
N CYS A 143 -0.54 7.99 -14.90
CA CYS A 143 -1.49 7.40 -13.96
C CYS A 143 -0.83 7.24 -12.58
N SER A 144 -1.45 7.83 -11.56
CA SER A 144 -0.94 7.97 -10.19
C SER A 144 -2.10 8.02 -9.22
N ILE A 145 -1.86 7.61 -7.96
CA ILE A 145 -2.81 7.74 -6.85
C ILE A 145 -3.24 9.21 -6.66
N TYR A 146 -2.39 10.17 -7.04
CA TYR A 146 -2.72 11.59 -7.11
C TYR A 146 -4.06 11.82 -7.80
N HIS A 147 -4.26 11.28 -9.01
CA HIS A 147 -5.48 11.47 -9.78
C HIS A 147 -6.69 10.82 -9.13
N PHE A 148 -6.50 9.68 -8.46
CA PHE A 148 -7.58 9.01 -7.74
C PHE A 148 -8.02 9.84 -6.53
N MET A 149 -7.07 10.40 -5.80
CA MET A 149 -7.33 11.31 -4.69
C MET A 149 -7.95 12.63 -5.14
N GLU A 150 -7.53 13.19 -6.27
CA GLU A 150 -8.08 14.43 -6.83
C GLU A 150 -9.58 14.28 -7.11
N ASP A 151 -9.97 13.18 -7.76
CA ASP A 151 -11.36 12.87 -8.11
C ASP A 151 -12.20 12.29 -6.96
N ALA A 152 -11.57 11.91 -5.84
CA ALA A 152 -12.24 11.21 -4.76
C ALA A 152 -13.37 12.02 -4.11
N LEU A 153 -14.50 11.36 -3.86
CA LEU A 153 -15.60 11.92 -3.09
C LEU A 153 -15.44 11.61 -1.60
N PRO A 154 -15.83 12.53 -0.71
CA PRO A 154 -15.75 12.29 0.73
C PRO A 154 -16.74 11.22 1.16
N PHE A 155 -16.31 10.35 2.08
CA PHE A 155 -17.19 9.38 2.74
C PHE A 155 -16.95 9.38 4.27
N CYS A 156 -17.88 8.76 4.99
CA CYS A 156 -17.79 8.51 6.42
C CYS A 156 -17.45 7.04 6.65
N ILE A 157 -16.52 6.77 7.57
CA ILE A 157 -16.08 5.42 7.89
C ILE A 157 -17.14 4.68 8.71
N ASN A 158 -17.30 3.40 8.40
CA ASN A 158 -17.86 2.43 9.32
C ASN A 158 -16.73 1.81 10.17
N ASN A 159 -16.79 1.96 11.50
CA ASN A 159 -15.72 1.51 12.39
C ASN A 159 -15.45 0.00 12.31
N ASP A 160 -16.44 -0.80 11.90
CA ASP A 160 -16.30 -2.26 11.78
C ASP A 160 -15.35 -2.70 10.66
N GLU A 161 -15.04 -1.80 9.72
CA GLU A 161 -14.16 -2.05 8.57
C GLU A 161 -12.73 -1.55 8.81
N MET A 162 -12.50 -0.81 9.89
CA MET A 162 -11.21 -0.16 10.16
C MET A 162 -10.17 -1.16 10.66
N LEU A 163 -9.05 -1.24 9.94
CA LEU A 163 -7.89 -2.05 10.35
C LEU A 163 -6.86 -1.22 11.12
N GLY A 164 -6.78 0.08 10.85
CA GLY A 164 -5.86 1.02 11.49
C GLY A 164 -5.19 1.95 10.46
N PHE A 165 -4.14 2.62 10.88
CA PHE A 165 -3.36 3.55 10.07
C PHE A 165 -1.97 2.97 9.81
N ASP A 166 -1.61 2.85 8.53
CA ASP A 166 -0.25 2.61 8.11
C ASP A 166 0.47 3.95 7.96
N ILE A 167 1.62 4.09 8.62
CA ILE A 167 2.43 5.32 8.55
C ILE A 167 3.41 5.14 7.41
N CYS A 168 3.08 5.69 6.25
CA CYS A 168 3.92 5.58 5.06
C CYS A 168 4.30 6.94 4.52
N GLY A 169 5.58 7.06 4.18
CA GLY A 169 6.05 8.11 3.30
C GLY A 169 5.56 7.84 1.88
N TYR A 170 5.34 8.89 1.09
CA TYR A 170 5.01 8.76 -0.32
C TYR A 170 5.92 9.65 -1.16
N SER A 171 6.50 9.08 -2.20
CA SER A 171 7.31 9.79 -3.20
C SER A 171 7.48 8.91 -4.43
N ASN A 172 7.59 9.50 -5.62
CA ASN A 172 7.82 8.77 -6.89
C ASN A 172 6.81 7.63 -7.12
N ASN A 173 5.53 7.87 -6.79
CA ASN A 173 4.45 6.89 -6.92
C ASN A 173 4.68 5.59 -6.12
N ASN A 174 5.43 5.67 -5.02
CA ASN A 174 5.76 4.55 -4.16
C ASN A 174 5.55 4.89 -2.69
N PHE A 175 5.22 3.85 -1.91
CA PHE A 175 5.05 3.92 -0.46
C PHE A 175 6.31 3.47 0.27
N TYR A 176 6.78 4.27 1.21
CA TYR A 176 7.94 4.00 2.06
C TYR A 176 7.48 3.65 3.47
N SER A 177 7.75 2.42 3.89
CA SER A 177 7.34 1.95 5.21
C SER A 177 8.27 2.43 6.33
N PHE A 178 7.67 2.81 7.46
CA PHE A 178 8.36 3.06 8.72
C PHE A 178 9.20 1.86 9.21
N ILE A 179 8.93 0.66 8.71
CA ILE A 179 9.58 -0.60 9.08
C ILE A 179 11.06 -0.63 8.71
N HIS A 180 11.46 0.03 7.62
CA HIS A 180 12.86 0.00 7.15
C HIS A 180 13.84 0.63 8.15
N ASN A 181 13.41 1.71 8.82
CA ASN A 181 14.24 2.46 9.77
C ASN A 181 13.90 2.20 11.23
N LYS A 182 13.19 1.11 11.52
CA LYS A 182 12.86 0.71 12.90
C LYS A 182 12.04 1.78 13.66
N LEU A 183 11.28 2.62 12.96
CA LEU A 183 10.55 3.73 13.57
C LEU A 183 9.47 3.25 14.55
N GLN A 184 9.03 1.98 14.47
CA GLN A 184 8.18 1.36 15.49
C GLN A 184 8.79 1.39 16.90
N THR A 185 10.12 1.48 17.03
CA THR A 185 10.76 1.67 18.33
C THR A 185 10.59 3.10 18.83
N ASP A 186 10.67 4.09 17.94
CA ASP A 186 10.46 5.49 18.27
C ASP A 186 9.00 5.78 18.60
N PHE A 187 8.05 5.21 17.85
CA PHE A 187 6.62 5.30 18.17
C PHE A 187 6.36 4.85 19.62
N ARG A 188 6.95 3.72 20.02
CA ARG A 188 6.86 3.19 21.40
C ARG A 188 7.51 4.09 22.44
N LYS A 189 8.64 4.76 22.13
CA LYS A 189 9.25 5.75 23.05
C LYS A 189 8.29 6.89 23.39
N TYR A 190 7.42 7.26 22.45
CA TYR A 190 6.37 8.26 22.63
C TYR A 190 5.01 7.66 23.06
N GLY A 191 5.01 6.40 23.52
CA GLY A 191 3.81 5.73 24.04
C GLY A 191 2.79 5.31 22.97
N LYS A 192 3.18 5.30 21.70
CA LYS A 192 2.32 4.92 20.57
C LYS A 192 2.61 3.47 20.20
N ASN A 193 1.66 2.59 20.52
CA ASN A 193 1.76 1.16 20.26
C ASN A 193 1.03 0.79 18.96
N LEU A 194 1.55 -0.23 18.29
CA LEU A 194 0.90 -0.83 17.13
C LEU A 194 -0.11 -1.91 17.56
N ASN A 195 -1.16 -2.13 16.77
CA ASN A 195 -2.17 -3.17 16.99
C ASN A 195 -1.72 -4.55 16.49
N GLU A 196 -2.60 -5.56 16.51
CA GLU A 196 -2.23 -6.93 16.06
C GLU A 196 -1.82 -7.03 14.57
N LEU A 197 -2.15 -6.02 13.76
CA LEU A 197 -1.78 -5.92 12.34
C LEU A 197 -0.54 -5.06 12.11
N SER A 198 0.12 -4.62 13.19
CA SER A 198 1.25 -3.69 13.15
C SER A 198 0.91 -2.29 12.63
N LEU A 199 -0.34 -1.85 12.78
CA LEU A 199 -0.84 -0.52 12.41
C LEU A 199 -1.08 0.35 13.65
N ILE A 200 -1.14 1.67 13.50
CA ILE A 200 -1.62 2.57 14.58
C ILE A 200 -3.15 2.49 14.64
N ALA A 201 -3.71 2.29 15.83
CA ALA A 201 -5.13 1.92 15.95
C ALA A 201 -6.12 3.07 15.74
N ASN A 202 -5.77 4.30 16.10
CA ASN A 202 -6.66 5.45 16.07
C ASN A 202 -6.01 6.67 15.39
N TYR A 203 -6.84 7.59 14.96
CA TYR A 203 -6.43 8.74 14.18
C TYR A 203 -5.57 9.71 14.98
N GLU A 204 -5.92 9.96 16.24
CA GLU A 204 -5.22 10.91 17.10
C GLU A 204 -3.77 10.49 17.34
N ASP A 205 -3.53 9.20 17.54
CA ASP A 205 -2.19 8.64 17.68
C ASP A 205 -1.42 8.69 16.35
N ALA A 206 -2.09 8.42 15.22
CA ALA A 206 -1.47 8.45 13.91
C ALA A 206 -1.05 9.88 13.53
N GLN A 207 -1.94 10.85 13.73
CA GLN A 207 -1.68 12.28 13.55
C GLN A 207 -0.53 12.75 14.45
N TYR A 208 -0.49 12.29 15.71
CA TYR A 208 0.60 12.63 16.63
C TYR A 208 1.94 12.08 16.16
N VAL A 209 1.98 10.86 15.59
CA VAL A 209 3.22 10.30 15.02
C VAL A 209 3.70 11.13 13.84
N ILE A 210 2.82 11.52 12.93
CA ILE A 210 3.18 12.42 11.82
C ILE A 210 3.75 13.74 12.35
N HIS A 211 3.08 14.36 13.34
CA HIS A 211 3.58 15.57 13.98
C HIS A 211 5.00 15.41 14.58
N LEU A 212 5.30 14.26 15.18
CA LEU A 212 6.64 13.98 15.70
C LEU A 212 7.69 13.85 14.59
N ILE A 213 7.34 13.26 13.44
CA ILE A 213 8.22 13.17 12.27
C ILE A 213 8.47 14.56 11.70
N ASP A 214 7.42 15.34 11.43
CA ASP A 214 7.52 16.69 10.85
C ASP A 214 8.35 17.65 11.72
N ASN A 215 8.28 17.50 13.05
CA ASN A 215 9.05 18.31 14.00
C ASN A 215 10.42 17.70 14.34
N GLN A 216 10.89 16.71 13.57
CA GLN A 216 12.19 16.06 13.72
C GLN A 216 12.42 15.50 15.14
N LYS A 217 11.34 15.09 15.81
CA LYS A 217 11.40 14.37 17.09
C LYS A 217 11.59 12.88 16.90
N ILE A 218 11.20 12.39 15.74
CA ILE A 218 11.54 11.08 15.18
C ILE A 218 12.33 11.37 13.90
N GLU A 219 13.53 10.80 13.80
CA GLU A 219 14.35 10.90 12.58
C GLU A 219 13.85 9.87 11.58
N ALA A 220 13.27 10.35 10.48
CA ALA A 220 12.78 9.54 9.37
C ALA A 220 13.38 10.07 8.05
N GLU A 221 13.19 9.34 6.95
CA GLU A 221 13.57 9.84 5.63
C GLU A 221 12.93 11.20 5.34
N GLU A 222 13.67 12.06 4.64
CA GLU A 222 13.22 13.37 4.15
C GLU A 222 12.22 13.22 2.98
N ILE A 223 11.06 12.66 3.30
CA ILE A 223 9.89 12.51 2.43
C ILE A 223 8.64 12.90 3.23
N LEU A 224 7.52 13.13 2.55
CA LEU A 224 6.28 13.45 3.23
C LEU A 224 5.62 12.16 3.74
N TRP A 225 5.33 12.14 5.04
CA TRP A 225 4.72 11.01 5.75
C TRP A 225 3.24 11.27 5.98
N TYR A 226 2.43 10.24 5.72
CA TYR A 226 0.99 10.32 5.87
C TYR A 226 0.44 9.16 6.69
N PRO A 227 -0.63 9.38 7.47
CA PRO A 227 -1.33 8.31 8.16
C PRO A 227 -2.40 7.75 7.23
N TRP A 228 -2.02 6.75 6.44
CA TRP A 228 -2.91 6.08 5.51
C TRP A 228 -3.88 5.19 6.27
N LEU A 229 -5.15 5.58 6.30
CA LEU A 229 -6.19 4.74 6.87
C LEU A 229 -6.45 3.55 5.97
N ILE A 230 -6.33 2.37 6.57
CA ILE A 230 -6.56 1.08 5.93
C ILE A 230 -7.92 0.55 6.36
N LEU A 231 -8.78 0.32 5.39
CA LEU A 231 -10.06 -0.37 5.61
C LEU A 231 -10.07 -1.72 4.91
N ARG A 232 -10.70 -2.70 5.55
CA ARG A 232 -11.01 -4.00 4.96
C ARG A 232 -12.12 -3.85 3.93
N CYS A 233 -11.93 -4.45 2.75
CA CYS A 233 -12.99 -4.55 1.75
C CYS A 233 -13.59 -5.95 1.78
N SER A 234 -14.83 -6.08 2.28
CA SER A 234 -15.64 -7.31 2.23
C SER A 234 -16.00 -7.69 0.81
#